data_AF-A0A914FSX9-F1
#
_entry.id   AF-A0A914FSX9-F1
#
_cell.length_a   1.000
_cell.length_b   1.000
_cell.length_c   1.000
_cell.angle_alpha   90.00
_cell.angle_beta   90.00
_cell.angle_gamma   90.00
#
_symmetry.space_group_name_H-M   'P 1'
#
loop_
_entity.id
_entity.type
_entity.pdbx_description
1 polymer ?
#
loop_
_entity_poly.entity_id
_entity_poly.type
_entity_poly.pdbx_seq_one_letter_code
_entity_poly.pdbx_strand_id
1 'polypeptide(L)'
;MPSSFAYSISSGYCRNDGLSMIDECSVPNRFRLSFVSCPQATKSITHDEAYECIADWNHYSTYYFAARVVGNPFNPALGDFRCFIVDQTTNRIAMSADSSCLELTALDRASVVLTYSNAERPKPSCTFPHVIRGFAAWTSVSTGNTIKINKGRWTEISRDGETVVKALCVHSEEDLFVVKKTTNCNTGISCIKVNEAYECIADWNHYSTYYFAARVVGNPFNPALGDFRCFIVDQTTNRIAMSADSSCLELTALDRASVVLTYSNAERPKPSCTFPHVIRGFAAWTSVSTGNTIKINKGRWTEISRDGETVVKALCVHSEEDLFVVKKTTNCNTGISCIKTRKHSPDVISVTSVPMAAADMELCKKLQASEKTTFSFDMLIKDDHVVKCPYEGLLFSEKCSKPLLSVGCDVSTRMNLTDICSVRLPNSKTDIAITETFVCLVEDFFVLNFG
;
A
#
# COMPACT_ATOMS: atom_id res chain seq x y z
N MET A 1 12.38 5.28 21.05
CA MET A 1 11.65 4.97 22.28
C MET A 1 12.18 3.66 22.84
N PRO A 2 12.16 3.48 24.17
CA PRO A 2 12.74 2.30 24.82
C PRO A 2 12.02 1.01 24.41
N SER A 3 12.71 -0.11 24.29
CA SER A 3 12.18 -1.34 23.63
C SER A 3 11.54 -2.36 24.59
N SER A 4 11.47 -2.07 25.89
CA SER A 4 10.73 -2.86 26.88
C SER A 4 10.46 -2.05 28.15
N PHE A 5 9.41 -2.43 28.89
CA PHE A 5 9.11 -1.85 30.20
C PHE A 5 8.60 -2.89 31.19
N ALA A 6 8.94 -2.71 32.47
CA ALA A 6 8.24 -3.32 33.59
C ALA A 6 7.12 -2.38 34.05
N TYR A 7 6.09 -2.88 34.74
CA TYR A 7 5.00 -2.03 35.21
C TYR A 7 4.49 -2.42 36.59
N SER A 8 4.07 -1.43 37.38
CA SER A 8 3.36 -1.63 38.65
C SER A 8 1.92 -1.16 38.52
N ILE A 9 1.00 -1.94 39.10
CA ILE A 9 -0.41 -1.61 39.30
C ILE A 9 -0.76 -1.84 40.77
N SER A 10 -1.96 -1.44 41.19
CA SER A 10 -2.44 -1.62 42.57
C SER A 10 -2.41 -3.07 43.07
N SER A 11 -2.47 -4.05 42.15
CA SER A 11 -2.45 -5.49 42.48
C SER A 11 -1.06 -6.12 42.53
N GLY A 12 0.01 -5.37 42.26
CA GLY A 12 1.38 -5.88 42.30
C GLY A 12 2.31 -5.28 41.24
N TYR A 13 3.56 -5.76 41.25
CA TYR A 13 4.61 -5.33 40.34
C TYR A 13 4.95 -6.43 39.34
N CYS A 14 4.78 -6.15 38.05
CA CYS A 14 5.19 -7.02 36.96
C CYS A 14 6.62 -6.71 36.54
N ARG A 15 7.55 -7.51 37.08
CA ARG A 15 8.98 -7.49 36.76
C ARG A 15 9.30 -8.51 35.66
N ASN A 16 8.94 -8.19 34.42
CA ASN A 16 9.37 -9.01 33.28
C ASN A 16 10.36 -8.19 32.44
N ASP A 17 11.62 -8.60 32.44
CA ASP A 17 12.72 -7.97 31.68
C ASP A 17 12.70 -8.29 30.16
N GLY A 18 11.55 -8.79 29.69
CA GLY A 18 11.19 -8.91 28.29
C GLY A 18 9.81 -9.53 28.21
N LEU A 19 8.83 -8.77 27.70
CA LEU A 19 7.58 -9.21 27.05
C LEU A 19 6.55 -8.06 26.93
N SER A 20 6.61 -7.02 27.79
CA SER A 20 5.86 -5.76 27.56
C SER A 20 6.71 -4.76 26.76
N MET A 21 6.11 -4.08 25.79
CA MET A 21 6.82 -3.24 24.81
C MET A 21 6.14 -1.91 24.59
N ILE A 22 6.93 -0.86 24.40
CA ILE A 22 6.46 0.44 23.92
C ILE A 22 7.01 0.67 22.51
N ASP A 23 6.12 0.88 21.56
CA ASP A 23 6.46 1.10 20.15
C ASP A 23 5.97 2.47 19.69
N GLU A 24 6.80 3.18 18.93
CA GLU A 24 6.38 4.39 18.23
C GLU A 24 5.63 3.99 16.95
N CYS A 25 4.49 4.63 16.70
CA CYS A 25 3.73 4.37 15.49
C CYS A 25 4.36 5.09 14.28
N SER A 26 3.99 4.67 13.08
CA SER A 26 4.35 5.36 11.83
C SER A 26 3.78 6.77 11.78
N VAL A 27 2.52 6.94 12.20
CA VAL A 27 1.86 8.23 12.36
C VAL A 27 2.57 9.05 13.46
N PRO A 28 2.90 10.33 13.22
CA PRO A 28 3.51 11.19 14.23
C PRO A 28 2.66 11.26 15.51
N ASN A 29 3.32 11.48 16.66
CA ASN A 29 2.68 11.66 17.96
C ASN A 29 1.82 10.48 18.44
N ARG A 30 1.92 9.31 17.80
CA ARG A 30 1.26 8.09 18.24
C ARG A 30 2.25 7.06 18.75
N PHE A 31 1.86 6.36 19.82
CA PHE A 31 2.63 5.27 20.41
C PHE A 31 1.71 4.14 20.86
N ARG A 32 2.25 2.94 21.02
CA ARG A 32 1.54 1.76 21.49
C ARG A 32 2.21 1.19 22.72
N LEU A 33 1.41 0.83 23.72
CA LEU A 33 1.83 0.05 24.88
C LEU A 33 1.27 -1.36 24.73
N SER A 34 2.16 -2.34 24.70
CA SER A 34 1.83 -3.77 24.70
C SER A 34 2.13 -4.32 26.08
N PHE A 35 1.10 -4.63 26.85
CA PHE A 35 1.20 -5.21 28.18
C PHE A 35 1.15 -6.74 28.11
N VAL A 36 1.98 -7.39 28.91
CA VAL A 36 1.91 -8.83 29.14
C VAL A 36 1.59 -9.11 30.60
N SER A 37 0.64 -10.02 30.84
CA SER A 37 0.26 -10.42 32.19
C SER A 37 1.40 -11.15 32.91
N CYS A 38 1.42 -11.05 34.23
CA CYS A 38 2.42 -11.68 35.07
C CYS A 38 1.78 -12.30 36.33
N PRO A 39 2.30 -13.43 36.84
CA PRO A 39 1.80 -14.05 38.06
C PRO A 39 1.90 -13.15 39.31
N GLN A 40 2.85 -12.22 39.33
CA GLN A 40 3.15 -11.35 40.48
C GLN A 40 2.12 -10.22 40.68
N ALA A 41 1.26 -9.95 39.69
CA ALA A 41 0.18 -8.96 39.78
C ALA A 41 -1.14 -9.61 39.37
N THR A 42 -1.97 -9.93 40.35
CA THR A 42 -3.16 -10.80 40.19
C THR A 42 -4.24 -10.24 39.27
N LYS A 43 -4.24 -8.92 38.99
CA LYS A 43 -5.15 -8.27 38.03
C LYS A 43 -4.47 -7.87 36.72
N SER A 44 -3.25 -8.34 36.46
CA SER A 44 -2.57 -8.06 35.19
C SER A 44 -3.20 -8.82 34.03
N ILE A 45 -3.37 -8.15 32.90
CA ILE A 45 -3.94 -8.72 31.67
C ILE A 45 -3.05 -8.39 30.47
N THR A 46 -2.92 -9.35 29.54
CA THR A 46 -2.22 -9.13 28.28
C THR A 46 -3.13 -8.36 27.33
N HIS A 47 -2.72 -7.16 26.93
CA HIS A 47 -3.50 -6.30 26.03
C HIS A 47 -2.62 -5.24 25.37
N ASP A 48 -3.08 -4.69 24.25
CA ASP A 48 -2.43 -3.62 23.51
C ASP A 48 -3.30 -2.36 23.56
N GLU A 49 -2.69 -1.21 23.83
CA GLU A 49 -3.36 0.09 23.78
C GLU A 49 -2.53 1.09 22.99
N ALA A 50 -3.15 1.75 22.02
CA ALA A 50 -2.54 2.80 21.23
C ALA A 50 -3.01 4.17 21.72
N TYR A 51 -2.09 5.13 21.73
CA TYR A 51 -2.28 6.46 22.25
C TYR A 51 -1.81 7.50 21.24
N GLU A 52 -2.49 8.64 21.19
CA GLU A 52 -2.14 9.81 20.39
C GLU A 52 -1.95 11.02 21.29
N CYS A 53 -0.74 11.55 21.37
CA CYS A 53 -0.45 12.73 22.16
C CYS A 53 -1.22 13.94 21.61
N ILE A 54 -2.00 14.58 22.47
CA ILE A 54 -2.86 15.73 22.13
C ILE A 54 -2.38 17.04 22.77
N ALA A 55 -1.62 16.97 23.87
CA ALA A 55 -1.02 18.12 24.54
C ALA A 55 0.14 17.69 25.45
N ASP A 56 1.09 18.59 25.68
CA ASP A 56 2.17 18.45 26.65
C ASP A 56 2.42 19.76 27.41
N TRP A 57 2.93 19.64 28.64
CA TRP A 57 3.32 20.78 29.47
C TRP A 57 4.41 20.39 30.46
N ASN A 58 5.14 21.39 30.96
CA ASN A 58 6.14 21.21 31.99
C ASN A 58 5.73 21.95 33.26
N HIS A 59 5.88 21.30 34.41
CA HIS A 59 5.66 21.92 35.71
C HIS A 59 6.75 21.50 36.68
N TYR A 60 7.53 22.47 37.19
CA TYR A 60 8.63 22.28 38.14
C TYR A 60 9.48 21.02 37.87
N SER A 61 10.13 20.96 36.69
CA SER A 61 11.00 19.86 36.22
C SER A 61 10.35 18.52 35.89
N THR A 62 9.02 18.43 36.03
CA THR A 62 8.25 17.24 35.65
C THR A 62 7.57 17.48 34.30
N TYR A 63 7.75 16.55 33.36
CA TYR A 63 7.12 16.59 32.04
C TYR A 63 5.79 15.85 32.09
N TYR A 64 4.73 16.50 31.63
CA TYR A 64 3.39 15.97 31.57
C TYR A 64 2.90 15.95 30.13
N PHE A 65 2.08 14.96 29.79
CA PHE A 65 1.34 14.99 28.54
C PHE A 65 0.00 14.30 28.66
N ALA A 66 -0.95 14.70 27.82
CA ALA A 66 -2.23 14.05 27.65
C ALA A 66 -2.24 13.31 26.30
N ALA A 67 -2.75 12.08 26.28
CA ALA A 67 -2.89 11.31 25.07
C ALA A 67 -4.27 10.65 24.95
N ARG A 68 -4.88 10.80 23.78
CA ARG A 68 -6.15 10.19 23.40
C ARG A 68 -5.96 8.70 23.12
N VAL A 69 -6.89 7.86 23.54
CA VAL A 69 -6.89 6.42 23.23
C VAL A 69 -7.32 6.21 21.78
N VAL A 70 -6.53 5.50 20.98
CA VAL A 70 -6.77 5.27 19.55
C VAL A 70 -7.51 3.94 19.35
N GLY A 71 -8.59 3.96 18.58
CA GLY A 71 -9.33 2.74 18.18
C GLY A 71 -10.37 2.25 19.19
N ASN A 72 -10.70 3.03 20.21
CA ASN A 72 -11.81 2.75 21.12
C ASN A 72 -13.04 3.62 20.75
N PRO A 73 -14.00 3.10 19.96
CA PRO A 73 -15.25 3.79 19.71
C PRO A 73 -16.12 3.68 20.97
N PHE A 74 -16.13 4.75 21.78
CA PHE A 74 -17.11 5.00 22.86
C PHE A 74 -17.18 3.94 23.97
N ASN A 75 -16.30 4.03 24.97
CA ASN A 75 -16.67 3.70 26.35
C ASN A 75 -16.69 4.98 27.21
N PRO A 76 -17.84 5.65 27.36
CA PRO A 76 -17.96 6.93 28.07
C PRO A 76 -17.58 6.86 29.55
N ALA A 77 -17.45 5.66 30.15
CA ALA A 77 -17.04 5.50 31.55
C ALA A 77 -15.52 5.60 31.77
N LEU A 78 -14.69 5.44 30.74
CA LEU A 78 -13.22 5.50 30.85
C LEU A 78 -12.63 6.82 30.33
N GLY A 79 -13.43 7.59 29.57
CA GLY A 79 -13.01 8.84 28.92
C GLY A 79 -12.03 8.64 27.76
N ASP A 80 -11.91 9.66 26.92
CA ASP A 80 -11.23 9.53 25.63
C ASP A 80 -9.70 9.68 25.72
N PHE A 81 -9.15 10.05 26.88
CA PHE A 81 -7.72 10.29 27.06
C PHE A 81 -7.19 9.88 28.42
N ARG A 82 -5.85 9.81 28.51
CA ARG A 82 -5.07 9.56 29.72
C ARG A 82 -4.04 10.67 29.88
N CYS A 83 -3.73 11.03 31.12
CA CYS A 83 -2.59 11.88 31.42
C CYS A 83 -1.39 11.04 31.86
N PHE A 84 -0.21 11.57 31.58
CA PHE A 84 1.05 10.91 31.80
C PHE A 84 2.02 11.88 32.48
N ILE A 85 2.81 11.35 33.40
CA ILE A 85 4.00 12.00 33.97
C ILE A 85 5.22 11.23 33.46
N VAL A 86 6.19 11.93 32.90
CA VAL A 86 7.48 11.34 32.49
C VAL A 86 8.57 11.86 33.41
N ASP A 87 9.19 10.93 34.14
CA ASP A 87 10.41 11.18 34.90
C ASP A 87 11.57 10.47 34.20
N GLN A 88 12.34 11.27 33.46
CA GLN A 88 13.52 10.80 32.74
C GLN A 88 14.68 10.43 33.66
N THR A 89 14.71 10.94 34.90
CA THR A 89 15.80 10.67 35.85
C THR A 89 15.69 9.26 36.42
N THR A 90 14.46 8.79 36.66
CA THR A 90 14.19 7.44 37.16
C THR A 90 13.75 6.47 36.08
N ASN A 91 13.68 6.91 34.81
CA ASN A 91 13.14 6.18 33.67
C ASN A 91 11.74 5.61 33.94
N ARG A 92 10.86 6.48 34.45
CA ARG A 92 9.50 6.13 34.81
C ARG A 92 8.48 6.95 34.07
N ILE A 93 7.38 6.30 33.69
CA ILE A 93 6.20 6.94 33.14
C ILE A 93 5.02 6.53 34.02
N ALA A 94 4.34 7.50 34.61
CA ALA A 94 3.12 7.28 35.37
C ALA A 94 1.90 7.65 34.52
N MET A 95 0.82 6.89 34.65
CA MET A 95 -0.42 7.05 33.88
C MET A 95 -1.63 7.21 34.82
N SER A 96 -2.59 8.05 34.44
CA SER A 96 -3.84 8.25 35.19
C SER A 96 -4.78 7.04 35.07
N ALA A 97 -5.68 6.86 36.04
CA ALA A 97 -6.73 5.82 35.98
C ALA A 97 -7.79 6.14 34.92
N ASP A 98 -8.12 7.42 34.79
CA ASP A 98 -9.20 7.93 33.94
C ASP A 98 -8.79 9.25 33.25
N SER A 99 -9.75 9.85 32.54
CA SER A 99 -9.59 11.12 31.83
C SER A 99 -9.67 12.37 32.71
N SER A 100 -9.99 12.25 34.01
CA SER A 100 -10.03 13.41 34.91
C SER A 100 -8.63 13.94 35.20
N CYS A 101 -7.63 13.04 35.22
CA CYS A 101 -6.24 13.31 35.55
C CYS A 101 -5.99 13.93 36.94
N LEU A 102 -7.03 14.12 37.76
CA LEU A 102 -6.98 14.87 39.02
C LEU A 102 -6.07 14.20 40.05
N GLU A 103 -6.02 12.87 40.06
CA GLU A 103 -5.23 12.11 41.02
C GLU A 103 -3.75 11.98 40.63
N LEU A 104 -3.41 12.23 39.36
CA LEU A 104 -2.06 12.07 38.83
C LEU A 104 -1.20 13.31 39.16
N THR A 105 -0.93 13.51 40.44
CA THR A 105 -0.11 14.62 40.95
C THR A 105 1.37 14.26 41.09
N ALA A 106 1.67 12.97 41.28
CA ALA A 106 3.02 12.43 41.43
C ALA A 106 3.08 10.96 40.96
N LEU A 107 4.29 10.41 40.78
CA LEU A 107 4.50 9.05 40.29
C LEU A 107 3.84 7.97 41.17
N ASP A 108 3.78 8.17 42.48
CA ASP A 108 3.21 7.23 43.47
C ASP A 108 1.67 7.24 43.53
N ARG A 109 1.04 8.28 42.97
CA ARG A 109 -0.42 8.41 42.83
C ARG A 109 -0.97 7.84 41.52
N ALA A 110 -0.11 7.30 40.68
CA ALA A 110 -0.49 6.76 39.39
C ALA A 110 -1.27 5.44 39.50
N SER A 111 -2.16 5.20 38.55
CA SER A 111 -2.85 3.90 38.43
C SER A 111 -1.90 2.82 37.89
N VAL A 112 -1.00 3.24 37.00
CA VAL A 112 0.03 2.42 36.37
C VAL A 112 1.33 3.21 36.36
N VAL A 113 2.42 2.59 36.80
CA VAL A 113 3.78 3.14 36.64
C VAL A 113 4.60 2.19 35.78
N LEU A 114 5.03 2.67 34.62
CA LEU A 114 5.95 1.99 33.71
C LEU A 114 7.38 2.34 34.10
N THR A 115 8.24 1.35 34.24
CA THR A 115 9.68 1.52 34.41
C THR A 115 10.35 1.00 33.14
N TYR A 116 10.90 1.90 32.33
CA TYR A 116 11.46 1.55 31.02
C TYR A 116 12.99 1.46 31.07
N SER A 117 13.56 0.63 30.21
CA SER A 117 15.01 0.58 30.01
C SER A 117 15.40 1.54 28.89
N ASN A 118 16.36 2.44 29.10
CA ASN A 118 16.84 3.33 28.03
C ASN A 118 17.54 2.49 26.95
N ALA A 119 16.79 2.05 25.95
CA ALA A 119 17.36 1.51 24.74
C ALA A 119 17.80 2.68 23.84
N GLU A 120 19.04 2.64 23.35
CA GLU A 120 19.46 3.55 22.28
C GLU A 120 18.45 3.52 21.14
N ARG A 121 18.19 4.68 20.51
CA ARG A 121 17.35 4.72 19.32
C ARG A 121 17.86 3.66 18.33
N PRO A 122 17.00 2.74 17.86
CA PRO A 122 17.48 1.65 17.02
C PRO A 122 18.12 2.24 15.77
N LYS A 123 19.43 1.99 15.65
CA LYS A 123 20.25 2.38 14.52
C LYS A 123 20.06 1.33 13.43
N PRO A 124 20.03 1.72 12.15
CA PRO A 124 19.96 0.73 11.09
C PRO A 124 21.25 -0.10 11.09
N SER A 125 21.12 -1.42 11.02
CA SER A 125 22.26 -2.35 10.94
C SER A 125 22.83 -2.44 9.52
N CYS A 126 22.09 -1.97 8.53
CA CYS A 126 22.45 -1.99 7.12
C CYS A 126 22.08 -0.66 6.45
N THR A 127 22.67 -0.42 5.28
CA THR A 127 22.42 0.77 4.47
C THR A 127 21.83 0.34 3.14
N PHE A 128 20.76 1.01 2.71
CA PHE A 128 20.18 0.76 1.40
C PHE A 128 21.16 1.11 0.25
N PRO A 129 20.99 0.59 -0.96
CA PRO A 129 21.88 0.86 -2.09
C PRO A 129 21.97 2.35 -2.41
N HIS A 130 23.12 2.80 -2.92
CA HIS A 130 23.31 4.21 -3.29
C HIS A 130 22.30 4.66 -4.35
N VAL A 131 21.93 3.77 -5.27
CA VAL A 131 20.97 4.02 -6.35
C VAL A 131 19.64 4.55 -5.81
N ILE A 132 19.13 4.01 -4.70
CA ILE A 132 17.86 4.49 -4.11
C ILE A 132 18.03 5.62 -3.09
N ARG A 133 19.25 5.89 -2.65
CA ARG A 133 19.57 6.97 -1.70
C ARG A 133 20.00 8.28 -2.36
N GLY A 134 20.36 8.25 -3.65
CA GLY A 134 20.80 9.43 -4.39
C GLY A 134 19.71 10.49 -4.61
N PHE A 135 18.46 10.16 -4.30
CA PHE A 135 17.30 11.01 -4.55
C PHE A 135 16.71 11.58 -3.27
N ALA A 136 16.20 12.82 -3.34
CA ALA A 136 15.55 13.48 -2.23
C ALA A 136 14.26 12.78 -1.78
N ALA A 137 13.50 12.25 -2.75
CA ALA A 137 12.29 11.46 -2.53
C ALA A 137 11.93 10.65 -3.80
N TRP A 138 11.21 9.56 -3.59
CA TRP A 138 10.60 8.72 -4.60
C TRP A 138 9.08 8.86 -4.53
N THR A 139 8.37 8.63 -5.63
CA THR A 139 6.91 8.53 -5.62
C THR A 139 6.50 7.09 -5.92
N SER A 140 5.74 6.49 -5.02
CA SER A 140 5.16 5.16 -5.23
C SER A 140 4.15 5.19 -6.37
N VAL A 141 4.34 4.35 -7.38
CA VAL A 141 3.39 4.25 -8.50
C VAL A 141 2.07 3.59 -8.08
N SER A 142 2.10 2.67 -7.10
CA SER A 142 0.90 1.95 -6.67
C SER A 142 0.01 2.74 -5.73
N THR A 143 0.61 3.54 -4.84
CA THR A 143 -0.12 4.31 -3.82
C THR A 143 -0.14 5.81 -4.11
N GLY A 144 0.80 6.32 -4.92
CA GLY A 144 1.04 7.75 -5.08
C GLY A 144 1.72 8.37 -3.85
N ASN A 145 2.16 7.57 -2.88
CA ASN A 145 2.80 8.03 -1.66
C ASN A 145 4.24 8.50 -1.93
N THR A 146 4.69 9.49 -1.17
CA THR A 146 6.08 9.94 -1.20
C THR A 146 6.94 9.05 -0.30
N ILE A 147 8.01 8.48 -0.85
CA ILE A 147 8.95 7.62 -0.15
C ILE A 147 10.28 8.38 0.01
N LYS A 148 10.73 8.53 1.26
CA LYS A 148 12.04 9.11 1.59
C LYS A 148 12.94 8.02 2.15
N ILE A 149 14.15 7.93 1.60
CA ILE A 149 15.12 6.89 1.96
C ILE A 149 16.40 7.57 2.42
N ASN A 150 16.82 7.30 3.65
CA ASN A 150 18.04 7.87 4.22
C ASN A 150 18.84 6.79 4.95
N LYS A 151 20.02 6.46 4.41
CA LYS A 151 20.89 5.38 4.88
C LYS A 151 20.13 4.04 4.97
N GLY A 152 19.79 3.58 6.17
CA GLY A 152 18.99 2.37 6.40
C GLY A 152 17.57 2.65 6.88
N ARG A 153 17.05 3.87 6.67
CA ARG A 153 15.68 4.26 7.03
C ARG A 153 14.84 4.50 5.79
N TRP A 154 13.63 3.96 5.83
CA TRP A 154 12.60 4.14 4.82
C TRP A 154 11.39 4.81 5.47
N THR A 155 10.85 5.85 4.86
CA THR A 155 9.65 6.54 5.34
C THR A 155 8.71 6.77 4.18
N GLU A 156 7.47 6.31 4.32
CA GLU A 156 6.41 6.50 3.32
C GLU A 156 5.37 7.47 3.88
N ILE A 157 5.02 8.46 3.06
CA ILE A 157 4.15 9.58 3.41
C ILE A 157 2.98 9.58 2.43
N SER A 158 1.75 9.59 2.94
CA SER A 158 0.54 9.68 2.13
C SER A 158 0.47 10.98 1.34
N ARG A 159 -0.46 11.06 0.39
CA ARG A 159 -0.71 12.31 -0.36
C ARG A 159 -1.17 13.45 0.54
N ASP A 160 -1.80 13.12 1.67
CA ASP A 160 -2.27 14.08 2.68
C ASP A 160 -1.14 14.53 3.63
N GLY A 161 0.09 14.06 3.42
CA GLY A 161 1.27 14.42 4.21
C GLY A 161 1.46 13.60 5.49
N GLU A 162 0.62 12.59 5.75
CA GLU A 162 0.73 11.74 6.93
C GLU A 162 1.76 10.62 6.72
N THR A 163 2.59 10.35 7.73
CA THR A 163 3.53 9.21 7.64
C THR A 163 2.79 7.89 7.86
N VAL A 164 2.71 7.07 6.83
CA VAL A 164 1.96 5.79 6.83
C VAL A 164 2.84 4.58 7.07
N VAL A 165 4.13 4.67 6.74
CA VAL A 165 5.11 3.59 6.97
C VAL A 165 6.43 4.16 7.46
N LYS A 166 7.00 3.54 8.49
CA LYS A 166 8.41 3.67 8.87
C LYS A 166 9.06 2.30 8.77
N ALA A 167 10.25 2.19 8.17
CA ALA A 167 11.01 0.95 8.20
C ALA A 167 12.49 1.20 8.50
N LEU A 168 13.09 0.28 9.26
CA LEU A 168 14.49 0.30 9.65
C LEU A 168 15.18 -0.98 9.17
N CYS A 169 16.28 -0.82 8.43
CA CYS A 169 17.09 -1.93 7.94
C CYS A 169 17.78 -2.65 9.12
N VAL A 170 17.52 -3.94 9.28
CA VAL A 170 18.08 -4.78 10.35
C VAL A 170 19.08 -5.81 9.83
N HIS A 171 18.95 -6.24 8.58
CA HIS A 171 19.88 -7.14 7.91
C HIS A 171 19.81 -6.97 6.40
N SER A 172 20.89 -7.26 5.69
CA SER A 172 20.94 -7.22 4.22
C SER A 172 21.81 -8.34 3.68
N GLU A 173 21.32 -9.01 2.65
CA GLU A 173 22.02 -10.06 1.89
C GLU A 173 21.79 -9.77 0.40
N GLU A 174 22.85 -9.44 -0.33
CA GLU A 174 22.79 -8.98 -1.73
C GLU A 174 21.78 -7.82 -1.91
N ASP A 175 20.72 -8.05 -2.71
CA ASP A 175 19.64 -7.10 -3.00
C ASP A 175 18.43 -7.25 -2.07
N LEU A 176 18.49 -8.16 -1.10
CA LEU A 176 17.43 -8.44 -0.13
C LEU A 176 17.71 -7.74 1.20
N PHE A 177 16.80 -6.86 1.61
CA PHE A 177 16.89 -6.10 2.84
C PHE A 177 15.79 -6.53 3.80
N VAL A 178 16.17 -7.05 4.95
CA VAL A 178 15.24 -7.32 6.05
C VAL A 178 15.07 -6.03 6.84
N VAL A 179 13.82 -5.59 6.97
CA VAL A 179 13.45 -4.35 7.65
C VAL A 179 12.47 -4.62 8.78
N LYS A 180 12.66 -3.92 9.91
CA LYS A 180 11.62 -3.74 10.92
C LYS A 180 10.67 -2.67 10.39
N LYS A 181 9.50 -3.07 9.90
CA LYS A 181 8.47 -2.21 9.30
C LYS A 181 7.37 -1.94 10.31
N THR A 182 7.02 -0.67 10.47
CA THR A 182 5.89 -0.18 11.26
C THR A 182 4.89 0.49 10.35
N THR A 183 3.64 0.02 10.37
CA THR A 183 2.50 0.61 9.65
C THR A 183 1.37 0.86 10.64
N ASN A 184 0.88 2.09 10.68
CA ASN A 184 0.16 2.63 11.84
C ASN A 184 0.90 2.30 13.14
N CYS A 185 0.35 1.52 14.05
CA CYS A 185 0.99 1.05 15.29
C CYS A 185 1.39 -0.43 15.27
N ASN A 186 1.38 -1.06 14.09
CA ASN A 186 1.75 -2.46 13.92
C ASN A 186 3.17 -2.58 13.41
N THR A 187 4.03 -3.20 14.21
CA THR A 187 5.44 -3.40 13.91
C THR A 187 5.71 -4.87 13.63
N GLY A 188 6.45 -5.16 12.55
CA GLY A 188 6.83 -6.51 12.16
C GLY A 188 8.10 -6.53 11.34
N ILE A 189 8.52 -7.73 10.92
CA ILE A 189 9.63 -7.90 9.98
C ILE A 189 9.07 -8.02 8.56
N SER A 190 9.72 -7.35 7.62
CA SER A 190 9.38 -7.40 6.19
C SER A 190 10.67 -7.47 5.38
N CYS A 191 10.60 -8.04 4.18
CA CYS A 191 11.72 -8.08 3.26
C CYS A 191 11.46 -7.12 2.09
N ILE A 192 12.46 -6.30 1.78
CA ILE A 192 12.46 -5.39 0.63
C ILE A 192 13.51 -5.89 -0.33
N LYS A 193 13.12 -6.14 -1.59
CA LYS A 193 14.07 -6.35 -2.68
C LYS A 193 14.10 -5.12 -3.55
N VAL A 194 15.29 -4.58 -3.80
CA VAL A 194 15.47 -3.45 -4.72
C VAL A 194 15.79 -4.03 -6.08
N ASN A 195 14.90 -3.83 -7.05
CA ASN A 195 15.13 -4.21 -8.44
C ASN A 195 15.34 -2.94 -9.25
N GLU A 196 16.36 -2.92 -10.10
CA GLU A 196 16.52 -1.90 -11.12
C GLU A 196 15.69 -2.28 -12.34
N ALA A 197 14.90 -1.34 -12.84
CA ALA A 197 14.20 -1.48 -14.10
C ALA A 197 14.95 -0.72 -15.19
N TYR A 198 15.13 -1.38 -16.32
CA TYR A 198 15.75 -0.82 -17.51
C TYR A 198 14.70 -0.70 -18.61
N GLU A 199 14.73 0.41 -19.33
CA GLU A 199 13.91 0.64 -20.51
C GLU A 199 14.82 0.70 -21.73
N CYS A 200 14.63 -0.23 -22.67
CA CYS A 200 15.41 -0.26 -23.91
C CYS A 200 15.10 1.00 -24.74
N ILE A 201 16.15 1.73 -25.12
CA ILE A 201 16.04 2.99 -25.86
C ILE A 201 16.53 2.88 -27.32
N ALA A 202 17.43 1.93 -27.60
CA ALA A 202 17.95 1.69 -28.94
C ALA A 202 18.56 0.29 -29.04
N ASP A 203 18.60 -0.26 -30.24
CA ASP A 203 19.32 -1.48 -30.57
C ASP A 203 20.04 -1.36 -31.92
N TRP A 204 21.15 -2.10 -32.06
CA TRP A 204 21.93 -2.13 -33.29
C TRP A 204 22.72 -3.43 -33.42
N ASN A 205 23.15 -3.73 -34.63
CA ASN A 205 24.03 -4.84 -34.93
C ASN A 205 25.39 -4.31 -35.36
N HIS A 206 26.48 -4.89 -34.83
CA HIS A 206 27.84 -4.58 -35.26
C HIS A 206 28.67 -5.86 -35.30
N TYR A 207 29.24 -6.17 -36.48
CA TYR A 207 30.01 -7.39 -36.74
C TYR A 207 29.40 -8.65 -36.10
N SER A 208 28.16 -9.00 -36.48
CA SER A 208 27.39 -10.15 -35.99
C SER A 208 27.04 -10.18 -34.49
N THR A 209 27.35 -9.12 -33.75
CA THR A 209 26.98 -8.97 -32.34
C THR A 209 25.78 -8.04 -32.22
N TYR A 210 24.77 -8.47 -31.46
CA TYR A 210 23.58 -7.67 -31.16
C TYR A 210 23.82 -6.81 -29.91
N TYR A 211 23.61 -5.51 -30.05
CA TYR A 211 23.74 -4.55 -28.99
C TYR A 211 22.40 -3.87 -28.71
N PHE A 212 22.19 -3.48 -27.46
CA PHE A 212 21.13 -2.54 -27.14
C PHE A 212 21.57 -1.60 -26.02
N ALA A 213 20.98 -0.41 -25.99
CA ALA A 213 21.11 0.53 -24.89
C ALA A 213 19.79 0.55 -24.11
N ALA A 214 19.89 0.62 -22.78
CA ALA A 214 18.72 0.77 -21.92
C ALA A 214 18.96 1.83 -20.84
N ARG A 215 17.98 2.72 -20.66
CA ARG A 215 17.99 3.74 -19.61
C ARG A 215 17.47 3.16 -18.30
N VAL A 216 17.99 3.65 -17.17
CA VAL A 216 17.47 3.26 -15.85
C VAL A 216 16.17 4.00 -15.59
N VAL A 217 15.08 3.26 -15.39
CA VAL A 217 13.74 3.83 -15.15
C VAL A 217 13.70 4.46 -13.76
N GLY A 218 13.24 5.72 -13.69
CA GLY A 218 13.04 6.43 -12.42
C GLY A 218 14.28 7.13 -11.84
N ASN A 219 15.38 7.25 -12.61
CA ASN A 219 16.56 8.03 -12.21
C ASN A 219 16.45 9.49 -12.71
N PRO A 220 16.14 10.48 -11.87
CA PRO A 220 16.36 11.87 -12.22
C PRO A 220 17.88 12.20 -12.18
N PHE A 221 18.48 12.32 -13.37
CA PHE A 221 19.78 12.92 -13.67
C PHE A 221 20.85 12.82 -12.56
N ASN A 222 21.61 11.72 -12.55
CA ASN A 222 22.90 11.66 -11.85
C ASN A 222 24.05 11.71 -12.88
N PRO A 223 24.74 12.86 -13.02
CA PRO A 223 25.77 13.04 -14.03
C PRO A 223 27.00 12.12 -13.88
N ALA A 224 27.19 11.46 -12.73
CA ALA A 224 28.31 10.54 -12.50
C ALA A 224 28.05 9.09 -12.95
N LEU A 225 26.78 8.68 -13.11
CA LEU A 225 26.42 7.30 -13.50
C LEU A 225 25.91 7.19 -14.94
N GLY A 226 25.54 8.33 -15.54
CA GLY A 226 24.90 8.39 -16.85
C GLY A 226 23.47 7.85 -16.82
N ASP A 227 22.68 8.21 -17.84
CA ASP A 227 21.25 7.89 -17.88
C ASP A 227 20.96 6.49 -18.46
N PHE A 228 21.97 5.82 -19.04
CA PHE A 228 21.80 4.53 -19.73
C PHE A 228 23.02 3.62 -19.62
N ARG A 229 22.80 2.32 -19.88
CA ARG A 229 23.80 1.27 -20.01
C ARG A 229 23.72 0.65 -21.40
N CYS A 230 24.84 0.16 -21.92
CA CYS A 230 24.84 -0.67 -23.12
C CYS A 230 24.98 -2.14 -22.76
N PHE A 231 24.46 -2.97 -23.65
CA PHE A 231 24.38 -4.41 -23.49
C PHE A 231 24.80 -5.11 -24.76
N ILE A 232 25.51 -6.23 -24.61
CA ILE A 232 25.78 -7.20 -25.68
C ILE A 232 24.93 -8.44 -25.42
N VAL A 233 24.23 -8.93 -26.44
CA VAL A 233 23.54 -10.22 -26.38
C VAL A 233 24.28 -11.24 -27.21
N ASP A 234 24.76 -12.29 -26.56
CA ASP A 234 25.26 -13.49 -27.22
C ASP A 234 24.21 -14.60 -27.11
N GLN A 235 23.49 -14.81 -28.20
CA GLN A 235 22.45 -15.84 -28.29
C GLN A 235 23.02 -17.26 -28.34
N THR A 236 24.29 -17.44 -28.72
CA THR A 236 24.91 -18.77 -28.83
C THR A 236 25.22 -19.34 -27.46
N THR A 237 25.66 -18.48 -26.54
CA THR A 237 25.96 -18.87 -25.15
C THR A 237 24.83 -18.52 -24.18
N ASN A 238 23.75 -17.90 -24.67
CA ASN A 238 22.66 -17.30 -23.89
C ASN A 238 23.20 -16.39 -22.77
N ARG A 239 24.07 -15.44 -23.14
CA ARG A 239 24.67 -14.48 -22.21
C ARG A 239 24.34 -13.06 -22.61
N ILE A 240 24.13 -12.20 -21.62
CA ILE A 240 23.99 -10.76 -21.78
C ILE A 240 25.09 -10.09 -20.97
N ALA A 241 25.91 -9.28 -21.63
CA ALA A 241 26.96 -8.50 -21.00
C ALA A 241 26.51 -7.04 -20.87
N MET A 242 26.90 -6.35 -19.78
CA MET A 242 26.53 -4.95 -19.51
C MET A 242 27.79 -4.06 -19.36
N SER A 243 27.69 -2.80 -19.80
CA SER A 243 28.76 -1.80 -19.67
C SER A 243 28.95 -1.30 -18.23
N ALA A 244 30.17 -0.88 -17.89
CA ALA A 244 30.52 -0.31 -16.58
C ALA A 244 30.01 1.14 -16.37
N ASP A 245 29.74 1.87 -17.46
CA ASP A 245 29.24 3.25 -17.50
C ASP A 245 28.39 3.49 -18.77
N SER A 246 27.95 4.73 -18.96
CA SER A 246 27.18 5.17 -20.14
C SER A 246 28.02 5.51 -21.37
N SER A 247 29.36 5.41 -21.30
CA SER A 247 30.21 5.63 -22.48
C SER A 247 30.08 4.48 -23.48
N CYS A 248 29.84 3.28 -22.96
CA CYS A 248 29.76 2.02 -23.72
C CYS A 248 31.02 1.67 -24.52
N LEU A 249 32.09 2.46 -24.44
CA LEU A 249 33.26 2.37 -25.30
C LEU A 249 34.04 1.07 -25.08
N GLU A 250 34.07 0.57 -23.85
CA GLU A 250 34.83 -0.63 -23.48
C GLU A 250 34.04 -1.93 -23.69
N LEU A 251 32.73 -1.85 -23.94
CA LEU A 251 31.89 -3.03 -24.12
C LEU A 251 31.98 -3.54 -25.56
N THR A 252 33.13 -4.11 -25.92
CA THR A 252 33.39 -4.68 -27.25
C THR A 252 33.18 -6.19 -27.31
N ALA A 253 33.19 -6.86 -26.16
CA ALA A 253 33.05 -8.31 -26.02
C ALA A 253 32.56 -8.69 -24.61
N LEU A 254 32.10 -9.93 -24.43
CA LEU A 254 31.57 -10.44 -23.16
C LEU A 254 32.56 -10.36 -21.99
N ASP A 255 33.86 -10.52 -22.24
CA ASP A 255 34.93 -10.51 -21.25
C ASP A 255 35.32 -9.10 -20.76
N ARG A 256 34.93 -8.07 -21.52
CA ARG A 256 35.10 -6.65 -21.16
C ARG A 256 33.92 -6.06 -20.40
N ALA A 257 32.88 -6.86 -20.17
CA ALA A 257 31.69 -6.43 -19.48
C ALA A 257 31.93 -6.28 -17.97
N SER A 258 31.24 -5.32 -17.35
CA SER A 258 31.24 -5.18 -15.88
C SER A 258 30.42 -6.29 -15.23
N VAL A 259 29.35 -6.72 -15.91
CA VAL A 259 28.44 -7.78 -15.47
C VAL A 259 28.15 -8.67 -16.67
N VAL A 260 28.17 -9.98 -16.44
CA VAL A 260 27.70 -10.95 -17.43
C VAL A 260 26.60 -11.81 -16.82
N LEU A 261 25.41 -11.72 -17.39
CA LEU A 261 24.22 -12.48 -17.04
C LEU A 261 24.12 -13.70 -17.96
N THR A 262 23.82 -14.86 -17.40
CA THR A 262 23.43 -16.04 -18.19
C THR A 262 21.93 -16.18 -18.11
N TYR A 263 21.26 -16.30 -19.26
CA TYR A 263 19.82 -16.51 -19.33
C TYR A 263 19.50 -17.89 -19.91
N SER A 264 18.32 -18.41 -19.59
CA SER A 264 17.77 -19.55 -20.31
C SER A 264 16.77 -19.02 -21.34
N ASN A 265 16.91 -19.48 -22.57
CA ASN A 265 15.95 -19.16 -23.62
C ASN A 265 14.68 -19.99 -23.36
N ALA A 266 13.88 -19.54 -22.40
CA ALA A 266 12.59 -20.16 -22.12
C ALA A 266 11.67 -19.88 -23.32
N GLU A 267 11.02 -20.91 -23.85
CA GLU A 267 9.96 -20.72 -24.84
C GLU A 267 9.00 -19.63 -24.33
N ARG A 268 8.58 -18.72 -25.23
CA ARG A 268 7.58 -17.71 -24.91
C ARG A 268 6.44 -18.39 -24.18
N PRO A 269 6.14 -17.98 -22.93
CA PRO A 269 5.21 -18.74 -22.11
C PRO A 269 3.85 -18.74 -22.81
N LYS A 270 3.41 -19.96 -23.14
CA LYS A 270 2.12 -20.23 -23.77
C LYS A 270 1.08 -20.34 -22.66
N PRO A 271 -0.14 -19.82 -22.87
CA PRO A 271 -1.18 -19.98 -21.88
C PRO A 271 -1.57 -21.46 -21.79
N SER A 272 -1.71 -21.94 -20.56
CA SER A 272 -2.14 -23.32 -20.28
C SER A 272 -3.67 -23.43 -20.18
N CYS A 273 -4.36 -22.30 -20.08
CA CYS A 273 -5.82 -22.21 -20.06
C CYS A 273 -6.32 -21.06 -20.94
N THR A 274 -7.63 -21.07 -21.22
CA THR A 274 -8.29 -20.04 -22.01
C THR A 274 -9.35 -19.39 -21.14
N PHE A 275 -9.43 -18.06 -21.17
CA PHE A 275 -10.49 -17.34 -20.48
C PHE A 275 -11.88 -17.69 -21.06
N PRO A 276 -12.99 -17.41 -20.36
CA PRO A 276 -14.32 -17.73 -20.86
C PRO A 276 -14.67 -16.94 -22.13
N HIS A 277 -15.51 -17.51 -22.98
CA HIS A 277 -15.91 -16.86 -24.24
C HIS A 277 -16.61 -15.51 -23.99
N VAL A 278 -17.35 -15.40 -22.89
CA VAL A 278 -18.08 -14.20 -22.48
C VAL A 278 -17.15 -12.97 -22.39
N ILE A 279 -15.91 -13.13 -21.91
CA ILE A 279 -14.94 -12.03 -21.82
C ILE A 279 -14.05 -11.89 -23.05
N ARG A 280 -14.03 -12.90 -23.93
CA ARG A 280 -13.23 -12.92 -25.16
C ARG A 280 -13.98 -12.50 -26.42
N GLY A 281 -15.31 -12.48 -26.38
CA GLY A 281 -16.15 -12.20 -27.54
C GLY A 281 -16.04 -10.76 -28.07
N PHE A 282 -15.38 -9.88 -27.31
CA PHE A 282 -15.25 -8.47 -27.61
C PHE A 282 -13.80 -8.09 -27.93
N ALA A 283 -13.63 -7.11 -28.83
CA ALA A 283 -12.31 -6.65 -29.26
C ALA A 283 -11.51 -6.03 -28.11
N ALA A 284 -12.19 -5.33 -27.18
CA ALA A 284 -11.62 -4.76 -25.98
C ALA A 284 -12.70 -4.44 -24.93
N TRP A 285 -12.24 -4.30 -23.69
CA TRP A 285 -13.00 -3.82 -22.54
C TRP A 285 -12.37 -2.53 -22.01
N THR A 286 -13.12 -1.76 -21.23
CA THR A 286 -12.66 -0.55 -20.52
C THR A 286 -12.86 -0.76 -19.03
N SER A 287 -11.81 -0.61 -18.22
CA SER A 287 -11.92 -0.61 -16.76
C SER A 287 -12.70 0.62 -16.30
N VAL A 288 -13.75 0.42 -15.49
CA VAL A 288 -14.58 1.50 -14.95
C VAL A 288 -13.78 2.38 -13.99
N SER A 289 -12.93 1.78 -13.16
CA SER A 289 -12.17 2.50 -12.12
C SER A 289 -10.99 3.29 -12.67
N THR A 290 -10.31 2.80 -13.71
CA THR A 290 -9.08 3.42 -14.24
C THR A 290 -9.28 4.06 -15.63
N GLY A 291 -10.27 3.62 -16.39
CA GLY A 291 -10.42 3.95 -17.81
C GLY A 291 -9.40 3.25 -18.72
N ASN A 292 -8.64 2.28 -18.21
CA ASN A 292 -7.67 1.52 -18.99
C ASN A 292 -8.37 0.58 -19.99
N THR A 293 -7.79 0.41 -21.17
CA THR A 293 -8.26 -0.56 -22.17
C THR A 293 -7.72 -1.94 -21.84
N ILE A 294 -8.61 -2.92 -21.71
CA ILE A 294 -8.30 -4.32 -21.40
C ILE A 294 -8.57 -5.17 -22.64
N LYS A 295 -7.54 -5.85 -23.15
CA LYS A 295 -7.62 -6.79 -24.27
C LYS A 295 -7.41 -8.21 -23.78
N ILE A 296 -8.39 -9.07 -24.02
CA ILE A 296 -8.36 -10.48 -23.61
C ILE A 296 -8.37 -11.36 -24.86
N ASN A 297 -7.28 -12.07 -25.10
CA ASN A 297 -7.15 -12.96 -26.25
C ASN A 297 -6.71 -14.35 -25.79
N LYS A 298 -7.61 -15.33 -25.94
CA LYS A 298 -7.44 -16.71 -25.47
C LYS A 298 -7.08 -16.78 -23.99
N GLY A 299 -5.84 -17.08 -23.65
CA GLY A 299 -5.33 -17.10 -22.26
C GLY A 299 -4.44 -15.92 -21.92
N ARG A 300 -4.48 -14.83 -22.70
CA ARG A 300 -3.70 -13.61 -22.47
C ARG A 300 -4.62 -12.46 -22.11
N TRP A 301 -4.22 -11.73 -21.08
CA TRP A 301 -4.86 -10.52 -20.61
C TRP A 301 -3.83 -9.39 -20.71
N THR A 302 -4.20 -8.28 -21.35
CA THR A 302 -3.33 -7.10 -21.48
C THR A 302 -4.12 -5.86 -21.12
N GLU A 303 -3.60 -5.07 -20.19
CA GLU A 303 -4.18 -3.78 -19.80
C GLU A 303 -3.29 -2.65 -20.30
N ILE A 304 -3.92 -1.66 -20.92
CA ILE A 304 -3.29 -0.54 -21.60
C ILE A 304 -3.82 0.74 -20.97
N SER A 305 -2.92 1.62 -20.53
CA SER A 305 -3.26 2.93 -19.98
C SER A 305 -3.93 3.82 -21.02
N ARG A 306 -4.50 4.94 -20.57
CA ARG A 306 -5.08 5.95 -21.48
C ARG A 306 -4.03 6.55 -22.43
N ASP A 307 -2.76 6.57 -22.01
CA ASP A 307 -1.63 7.06 -22.81
C ASP A 307 -1.10 6.02 -23.82
N GLY A 308 -1.71 4.83 -23.85
CA GLY A 308 -1.34 3.75 -24.78
C GLY A 308 -0.23 2.82 -24.27
N GLU A 309 0.24 3.01 -23.03
CA GLU A 309 1.28 2.16 -22.44
C GLU A 309 0.70 0.86 -21.87
N THR A 310 1.40 -0.26 -22.04
CA THR A 310 0.96 -1.52 -21.43
C THR A 310 1.34 -1.56 -19.95
N VAL A 311 0.34 -1.46 -19.08
CA VAL A 311 0.52 -1.42 -17.61
C VAL A 311 0.44 -2.79 -16.96
N VAL A 312 -0.33 -3.73 -17.54
CA VAL A 312 -0.44 -5.11 -17.03
C VAL A 312 -0.40 -6.11 -18.17
N LYS A 313 0.36 -7.19 -17.98
CA LYS A 313 0.28 -8.42 -18.79
C LYS A 313 -0.02 -9.59 -17.88
N ALA A 314 -0.98 -10.43 -18.23
CA ALA A 314 -1.28 -11.65 -17.50
C ALA A 314 -1.46 -12.84 -18.45
N LEU A 315 -0.92 -13.99 -18.03
CA LEU A 315 -0.99 -15.24 -18.77
C LEU A 315 -1.69 -16.31 -17.92
N CYS A 316 -2.73 -16.92 -18.46
CA CYS A 316 -3.48 -17.98 -17.82
C CYS A 316 -2.62 -19.26 -17.68
N VAL A 317 -2.44 -19.73 -16.45
CA VAL A 317 -1.66 -20.93 -16.11
C VAL A 317 -2.56 -22.08 -15.65
N HIS A 318 -3.63 -21.77 -14.94
CA HIS A 318 -4.62 -22.76 -14.52
C HIS A 318 -6.01 -22.11 -14.41
N SER A 319 -7.06 -22.90 -14.60
CA SER A 319 -8.45 -22.44 -14.50
C SER A 319 -9.32 -23.51 -13.86
N GLU A 320 -10.13 -23.10 -12.90
CA GLU A 320 -11.14 -23.92 -12.24
C GLU A 320 -12.43 -23.09 -12.14
N GLU A 321 -13.47 -23.48 -12.87
CA GLU A 321 -14.72 -22.71 -13.02
C GLU A 321 -14.47 -21.24 -13.44
N ASP A 322 -14.84 -20.29 -12.58
CA ASP A 322 -14.64 -18.84 -12.77
C ASP A 322 -13.34 -18.31 -12.17
N LEU A 323 -12.52 -19.18 -11.57
CA LEU A 323 -11.23 -18.83 -10.95
C LEU A 323 -10.07 -19.13 -11.91
N PHE A 324 -9.28 -18.11 -12.22
CA PHE A 324 -8.14 -18.17 -13.11
C PHE A 324 -6.86 -17.85 -12.35
N VAL A 325 -5.92 -18.79 -12.34
CA VAL A 325 -4.56 -18.56 -11.87
C VAL A 325 -3.74 -18.01 -13.03
N VAL A 326 -3.21 -16.80 -12.85
CA VAL A 326 -2.47 -16.08 -13.87
C VAL A 326 -1.05 -15.77 -13.42
N LYS A 327 -0.09 -15.91 -14.34
CA LYS A 327 1.21 -15.28 -14.23
C LYS A 327 1.06 -13.83 -14.65
N LYS A 328 0.97 -12.92 -13.68
CA LYS A 328 0.80 -11.49 -13.89
C LYS A 328 2.16 -10.81 -13.89
N THR A 329 2.32 -9.81 -14.74
CA THR A 329 3.48 -8.93 -14.82
C THR A 329 2.99 -7.50 -14.81
N THR A 330 3.48 -6.72 -13.83
CA THR A 330 3.17 -5.29 -13.65
C THR A 330 4.47 -4.60 -13.25
N ASN A 331 4.88 -3.55 -13.96
CA ASN A 331 6.12 -2.79 -13.69
C ASN A 331 7.36 -3.69 -13.49
N CYS A 332 7.64 -4.57 -14.47
CA CYS A 332 8.73 -5.56 -14.45
C CYS A 332 8.67 -6.62 -13.34
N ASN A 333 7.76 -6.49 -12.37
CA ASN A 333 7.52 -7.52 -11.36
C ASN A 333 6.62 -8.59 -11.95
N THR A 334 7.03 -9.85 -11.84
CA THR A 334 6.26 -11.00 -12.28
C THR A 334 5.95 -11.89 -11.09
N GLY A 335 4.73 -12.40 -11.03
CA GLY A 335 4.25 -13.26 -9.96
C GLY A 335 2.97 -13.97 -10.34
N ILE A 336 2.48 -14.80 -9.43
CA ILE A 336 1.20 -15.48 -9.54
C ILE A 336 0.13 -14.60 -8.89
N SER A 337 -1.02 -14.48 -9.56
CA SER A 337 -2.23 -13.84 -9.05
C SER A 337 -3.43 -14.67 -9.46
N CYS A 338 -4.54 -14.48 -8.78
CA CYS A 338 -5.79 -15.19 -9.04
C CYS A 338 -6.83 -14.16 -9.43
N ILE A 339 -7.62 -14.48 -10.44
CA ILE A 339 -8.67 -13.62 -10.99
C ILE A 339 -9.97 -14.42 -10.98
N LYS A 340 -11.02 -13.86 -10.39
CA LYS A 340 -12.37 -14.37 -10.51
C LYS A 340 -13.22 -13.37 -11.28
N THR A 341 -13.98 -13.85 -12.25
CA THR A 341 -14.88 -13.00 -13.05
C THR A 341 -16.32 -13.31 -12.69
N ARG A 342 -17.13 -12.26 -12.50
CA ARG A 342 -18.57 -12.38 -12.30
C ARG A 342 -19.28 -11.55 -13.37
N LYS A 343 -20.14 -12.19 -14.16
CA LYS A 343 -20.97 -11.50 -15.14
C LYS A 343 -22.12 -10.80 -14.41
N HIS A 344 -22.27 -9.49 -14.62
CA HIS A 344 -23.43 -8.73 -14.14
C HIS A 344 -24.48 -8.57 -15.26
N SER A 345 -24.04 -8.14 -16.44
CA SER A 345 -24.87 -8.01 -17.64
C SER A 345 -24.09 -8.49 -18.87
N PRO A 346 -24.68 -8.48 -20.08
CA PRO A 346 -23.92 -8.73 -21.32
C PRO A 346 -22.70 -7.80 -21.48
N ASP A 347 -22.83 -6.56 -21.00
CA ASP A 347 -21.86 -5.49 -21.26
C ASP A 347 -21.02 -5.12 -20.02
N VAL A 348 -21.35 -5.65 -18.84
CA VAL A 348 -20.68 -5.37 -17.57
C VAL A 348 -20.19 -6.65 -16.90
N ILE A 349 -18.90 -6.69 -16.58
CA ILE A 349 -18.25 -7.81 -15.90
C ILE A 349 -17.39 -7.31 -14.74
N SER A 350 -17.63 -7.86 -13.56
CA SER A 350 -16.82 -7.61 -12.37
C SER A 350 -15.66 -8.58 -12.30
N VAL A 351 -14.50 -8.05 -11.92
CA VAL A 351 -13.25 -8.79 -11.82
C VAL A 351 -12.72 -8.61 -10.41
N THR A 352 -12.56 -9.71 -9.70
CA THR A 352 -11.95 -9.74 -8.37
C THR A 352 -10.59 -10.41 -8.47
N SER A 353 -9.55 -9.78 -7.92
CA SER A 353 -8.18 -10.26 -8.00
C SER A 353 -7.43 -10.10 -6.68
N VAL A 354 -6.49 -11.01 -6.40
CA VAL A 354 -5.53 -10.85 -5.30
C VAL A 354 -4.22 -10.17 -5.76
N PRO A 355 -3.51 -9.49 -4.85
CA PRO A 355 -2.14 -9.04 -5.08
C PRO A 355 -1.22 -10.16 -5.58
N MET A 356 -0.21 -9.80 -6.37
CA MET A 356 0.76 -10.74 -6.91
C MET A 356 1.67 -11.32 -5.82
N ALA A 357 1.97 -12.61 -5.89
CA ALA A 357 2.94 -13.28 -5.03
C ALA A 357 3.95 -14.10 -5.83
N ALA A 358 5.08 -14.45 -5.20
CA ALA A 358 6.21 -15.07 -5.90
C ALA A 358 5.92 -16.50 -6.39
N ALA A 359 5.17 -17.32 -5.62
CA ALA A 359 4.92 -18.73 -5.98
C ALA A 359 3.68 -19.36 -5.32
N ASP A 360 2.97 -18.65 -4.45
CA ASP A 360 2.03 -19.27 -3.53
C ASP A 360 0.59 -19.35 -4.08
N MET A 361 0.13 -20.58 -4.38
CA MET A 361 -1.25 -20.87 -4.76
C MET A 361 -2.24 -20.81 -3.58
N GLU A 362 -1.77 -20.77 -2.33
CA GLU A 362 -2.62 -20.69 -1.15
C GLU A 362 -3.40 -19.35 -1.09
N LEU A 363 -2.89 -18.31 -1.74
CA LEU A 363 -3.60 -17.04 -1.94
C LEU A 363 -4.87 -17.18 -2.78
N CYS A 364 -4.90 -18.12 -3.74
CA CYS A 364 -6.12 -18.37 -4.51
C CYS A 364 -7.21 -19.02 -3.65
N LYS A 365 -6.84 -19.82 -2.65
CA LYS A 365 -7.79 -20.34 -1.64
C LYS A 365 -8.33 -19.21 -0.76
N LYS A 366 -7.53 -18.19 -0.46
CA LYS A 366 -7.98 -17.00 0.31
C LYS A 366 -8.95 -16.11 -0.47
N LEU A 367 -8.85 -16.05 -1.80
CA LEU A 367 -9.85 -15.36 -2.65
C LEU A 367 -11.25 -15.98 -2.49
N GLN A 368 -11.34 -17.26 -2.11
CA GLN A 368 -12.62 -17.92 -1.80
C GLN A 368 -13.12 -17.64 -0.38
N ALA A 369 -12.27 -17.14 0.53
CA ALA A 369 -12.53 -17.10 1.98
C ALA A 369 -12.45 -15.69 2.62
N SER A 370 -11.93 -14.65 1.95
CA SER A 370 -11.75 -13.32 2.58
C SER A 370 -11.82 -12.13 1.61
N GLU A 371 -12.65 -11.13 1.93
CA GLU A 371 -12.80 -9.87 1.18
C GLU A 371 -11.70 -8.82 1.46
N LYS A 372 -10.96 -8.94 2.58
CA LYS A 372 -10.03 -7.87 3.03
C LYS A 372 -8.76 -7.74 2.19
N THR A 373 -8.41 -8.75 1.40
CA THR A 373 -7.15 -8.79 0.63
C THR A 373 -7.38 -8.81 -0.88
N THR A 374 -8.62 -8.57 -1.33
CA THR A 374 -9.00 -8.62 -2.74
C THR A 374 -9.24 -7.23 -3.29
N PHE A 375 -8.85 -7.02 -4.54
CA PHE A 375 -9.18 -5.84 -5.33
C PHE A 375 -10.27 -6.22 -6.34
N SER A 376 -11.37 -5.46 -6.34
CA SER A 376 -12.46 -5.63 -7.30
C SER A 376 -12.58 -4.41 -8.18
N PHE A 377 -12.83 -4.63 -9.47
CA PHE A 377 -13.12 -3.58 -10.43
C PHE A 377 -14.07 -4.09 -11.51
N ASP A 378 -14.82 -3.19 -12.10
CA ASP A 378 -15.73 -3.50 -13.20
C ASP A 378 -15.10 -3.17 -14.54
N MET A 379 -15.48 -3.95 -15.55
CA MET A 379 -15.13 -3.76 -16.94
C MET A 379 -16.39 -3.61 -17.76
N LEU A 380 -16.33 -2.70 -18.73
CA LEU A 380 -17.37 -2.48 -19.72
C LEU A 380 -16.86 -2.79 -21.11
N ILE A 381 -17.74 -3.21 -22.02
CA ILE A 381 -17.34 -3.35 -23.42
C ILE A 381 -16.84 -2.00 -23.91
N LYS A 382 -15.67 -2.00 -24.58
CA LYS A 382 -15.15 -0.78 -25.16
C LYS A 382 -15.97 -0.43 -26.40
N ASP A 383 -16.78 0.61 -26.28
CA ASP A 383 -17.34 1.33 -27.42
C ASP A 383 -16.44 2.54 -27.73
N ASP A 384 -16.13 2.76 -29.00
CA ASP A 384 -15.31 3.89 -29.46
C ASP A 384 -16.11 5.20 -29.51
N HIS A 385 -17.41 5.15 -29.24
CA HIS A 385 -18.26 6.33 -29.13
C HIS A 385 -18.28 6.87 -27.70
N VAL A 386 -17.97 8.16 -27.55
CA VAL A 386 -18.25 8.89 -26.31
C VAL A 386 -19.76 9.10 -26.23
N VAL A 387 -20.44 8.24 -25.47
CA VAL A 387 -21.90 8.29 -25.30
C VAL A 387 -22.26 9.47 -24.41
N LYS A 388 -23.13 10.36 -24.89
CA LYS A 388 -23.73 11.41 -24.07
C LYS A 388 -24.61 10.75 -23.01
N CYS A 389 -24.68 11.34 -21.82
CA CYS A 389 -25.63 10.84 -20.83
C CYS A 389 -27.06 10.87 -21.42
N PRO A 390 -27.88 9.81 -21.21
CA PRO A 390 -29.18 9.66 -21.89
C PRO A 390 -30.22 10.73 -21.52
N TYR A 391 -29.95 11.51 -20.46
CA TYR A 391 -30.78 12.63 -20.04
C TYR A 391 -29.89 13.86 -19.91
N GLU A 392 -30.30 14.99 -20.47
CA GLU A 392 -29.69 16.29 -20.17
C GLU A 392 -30.68 17.09 -19.32
N GLY A 393 -30.22 17.62 -18.19
CA GLY A 393 -31.03 18.46 -17.32
C GLY A 393 -30.98 18.10 -15.83
N LEU A 394 -31.90 18.73 -15.09
CA LEU A 394 -32.00 18.66 -13.65
C LEU A 394 -33.20 17.77 -13.26
N LEU A 395 -32.93 16.69 -12.53
CA LEU A 395 -33.94 15.76 -12.01
C LEU A 395 -34.23 16.08 -10.55
N PHE A 396 -35.51 16.28 -10.24
CA PHE A 396 -36.01 16.61 -8.91
C PHE A 396 -36.83 15.45 -8.36
N SER A 397 -36.75 15.22 -7.05
CA SER A 397 -37.75 14.41 -6.33
C SER A 397 -38.88 15.32 -5.87
N GLU A 398 -40.11 14.81 -5.83
CA GLU A 398 -41.28 15.51 -5.29
C GLU A 398 -41.07 16.04 -3.87
N LYS A 399 -40.12 15.48 -3.12
CA LYS A 399 -39.81 15.84 -1.72
C LYS A 399 -38.67 16.84 -1.57
N CYS A 400 -38.04 17.28 -2.67
CA CYS A 400 -36.81 18.06 -2.63
C CYS A 400 -36.95 19.34 -3.48
N SER A 401 -36.59 20.48 -2.90
CA SER A 401 -36.59 21.79 -3.59
C SER A 401 -35.34 22.03 -4.45
N LYS A 402 -34.33 21.17 -4.34
CA LYS A 402 -33.10 21.18 -5.14
C LYS A 402 -33.05 19.95 -6.06
N PRO A 403 -32.39 20.05 -7.22
CA PRO A 403 -32.20 18.90 -8.10
C PRO A 403 -31.30 17.88 -7.42
N LEU A 404 -31.74 16.62 -7.39
CA LEU A 404 -31.00 15.50 -6.81
C LEU A 404 -29.95 14.97 -7.78
N LEU A 405 -30.25 15.00 -9.08
CA LEU A 405 -29.34 14.56 -10.13
C LEU A 405 -29.30 15.61 -11.23
N SER A 406 -28.11 16.10 -11.52
CA SER A 406 -27.82 16.97 -12.65
C SER A 406 -27.05 16.18 -13.69
N VAL A 407 -27.58 16.06 -14.89
CA VAL A 407 -26.95 15.28 -15.96
C VAL A 407 -26.64 16.22 -17.13
N GLY A 408 -25.40 16.19 -17.62
CA GLY A 408 -24.86 17.11 -18.62
C GLY A 408 -24.39 18.45 -18.06
N CYS A 409 -23.77 18.50 -16.87
CA CYS A 409 -23.41 19.76 -16.17
C CYS A 409 -22.52 20.72 -16.98
N ASP A 410 -21.23 20.41 -17.12
CA ASP A 410 -20.26 21.25 -17.85
C ASP A 410 -19.98 20.73 -19.27
N VAL A 411 -20.22 19.43 -19.47
CA VAL A 411 -20.09 18.70 -20.74
C VAL A 411 -21.16 17.61 -20.73
N SER A 412 -21.73 17.29 -21.90
CA SER A 412 -22.85 16.34 -22.09
C SER A 412 -22.58 14.88 -21.67
N THR A 413 -21.41 14.61 -21.05
CA THR A 413 -20.92 13.28 -20.68
C THR A 413 -20.74 13.13 -19.17
N ARG A 414 -21.15 14.12 -18.37
CA ARG A 414 -20.97 14.13 -16.92
C ARG A 414 -22.30 14.21 -16.21
N MET A 415 -22.41 13.52 -15.09
CA MET A 415 -23.51 13.70 -14.16
C MET A 415 -22.98 14.06 -12.77
N ASN A 416 -23.81 14.75 -11.99
CA ASN A 416 -23.56 15.12 -10.62
C ASN A 416 -24.77 14.76 -9.78
N LEU A 417 -24.57 13.93 -8.76
CA LEU A 417 -25.57 13.60 -7.76
C LEU A 417 -25.38 14.54 -6.56
N THR A 418 -26.44 15.20 -6.11
CA THR A 418 -26.39 16.16 -5.00
C THR A 418 -27.09 15.58 -3.77
N ASP A 419 -26.34 15.33 -2.70
CA ASP A 419 -26.77 14.56 -1.52
C ASP A 419 -27.65 15.30 -0.50
N ILE A 420 -28.23 16.44 -0.86
CA ILE A 420 -28.91 17.30 0.12
C ILE A 420 -30.42 17.19 -0.04
N CYS A 421 -30.99 16.11 0.51
CA CYS A 421 -32.41 16.07 0.81
C CYS A 421 -32.69 15.28 2.09
N SER A 422 -32.64 15.95 3.24
CA SER A 422 -33.05 15.39 4.53
C SER A 422 -34.58 15.32 4.59
N VAL A 423 -35.13 14.11 4.48
CA VAL A 423 -36.55 13.85 4.74
C VAL A 423 -36.69 13.38 6.18
N ARG A 424 -37.29 14.19 7.06
CA ARG A 424 -37.75 13.73 8.38
C ARG A 424 -38.91 12.75 8.20
N LEU A 425 -38.69 11.48 8.50
CA LEU A 425 -39.79 10.53 8.70
C LEU A 425 -40.55 10.90 9.99
N PRO A 426 -41.89 10.87 9.99
CA PRO A 426 -42.65 11.01 11.24
C PRO A 426 -42.32 9.80 12.12
N ASN A 427 -41.45 10.01 13.10
CA ASN A 427 -40.94 9.08 14.14
C ASN A 427 -39.47 8.61 14.03
N SER A 428 -38.61 9.24 13.23
CA SER A 428 -37.14 9.04 13.31
C SER A 428 -36.43 10.30 13.79
N LYS A 429 -35.41 10.15 14.66
CA LYS A 429 -34.56 11.25 15.17
C LYS A 429 -33.26 11.46 14.37
N THR A 430 -33.02 10.72 13.30
CA THR A 430 -31.77 10.82 12.52
C THR A 430 -32.04 11.10 11.05
N ASP A 431 -31.31 12.10 10.53
CA ASP A 431 -31.17 12.34 9.09
C ASP A 431 -30.14 11.34 8.54
N ILE A 432 -30.44 10.68 7.41
CA ILE A 432 -29.52 9.79 6.71
C ILE A 432 -28.93 10.58 5.54
N ALA A 433 -27.60 10.71 5.51
CA ALA A 433 -26.84 11.23 4.38
C ALA A 433 -26.16 10.07 3.65
N ILE A 434 -26.24 10.04 2.33
CA ILE A 434 -25.50 9.13 1.46
C ILE A 434 -24.59 10.02 0.62
N THR A 435 -23.35 9.61 0.32
CA THR A 435 -22.43 10.39 -0.54
C THR A 435 -21.73 9.50 -1.54
N GLU A 436 -21.96 9.65 -2.86
CA GLU A 436 -21.09 9.10 -3.92
C GLU A 436 -21.16 9.90 -5.24
N THR A 437 -20.01 10.02 -5.93
CA THR A 437 -19.86 10.64 -7.27
C THR A 437 -19.73 9.54 -8.34
N PHE A 438 -20.43 9.68 -9.47
CA PHE A 438 -20.53 8.62 -10.50
C PHE A 438 -20.17 9.10 -11.92
N VAL A 439 -19.65 8.18 -12.74
CA VAL A 439 -19.35 8.38 -14.16
C VAL A 439 -20.32 7.51 -14.99
N CYS A 440 -21.07 8.13 -15.93
CA CYS A 440 -21.94 7.40 -16.86
C CYS A 440 -21.11 6.61 -17.87
N LEU A 441 -21.42 5.34 -18.04
CA LEU A 441 -20.83 4.51 -19.09
C LEU A 441 -21.91 3.61 -19.71
N VAL A 442 -22.20 3.86 -20.98
CA VAL A 442 -23.07 3.10 -21.91
C VAL A 442 -24.58 3.25 -21.68
N GLU A 443 -25.34 3.25 -22.80
CA GLU A 443 -26.81 3.31 -22.81
C GLU A 443 -27.42 2.24 -21.87
N ASP A 444 -28.40 2.66 -21.07
CA ASP A 444 -29.30 1.85 -20.24
C ASP A 444 -28.84 1.32 -18.86
N PHE A 445 -27.72 1.74 -18.25
CA PHE A 445 -27.39 1.30 -16.88
C PHE A 445 -27.00 2.40 -15.89
N PHE A 446 -27.63 2.35 -14.71
CA PHE A 446 -27.17 2.97 -13.46
C PHE A 446 -26.81 1.83 -12.50
N VAL A 447 -25.59 1.80 -11.94
CA VAL A 447 -25.28 0.94 -10.80
C VAL A 447 -25.45 1.78 -9.54
N LEU A 448 -26.56 1.54 -8.82
CA LEU A 448 -26.80 2.09 -7.49
C LEU A 448 -26.32 1.05 -6.48
N ASN A 449 -25.29 1.38 -5.71
CA ASN A 449 -24.93 0.62 -4.51
C ASN A 449 -25.51 1.37 -3.30
N PHE A 450 -26.50 0.77 -2.65
CA PHE A 450 -27.02 1.25 -1.38
C PHE A 450 -26.43 0.37 -0.28
N GLY A 451 -25.72 1.00 0.66
CA GLY A 451 -25.48 0.42 1.99
C GLY A 451 -26.74 0.51 2.85
#